data_AF-A0AA40DU41-F1
#
_entry.id   AF-A0AA40DU41-F1
#
_cell.length_a   1.000
_cell.length_b   1.000
_cell.length_c   1.000
_cell.angle_alpha   90.00
_cell.angle_beta   90.00
_cell.angle_gamma   90.00
#
_symmetry.space_group_name_H-M   'P 1'
#
loop_
_entity.id
_entity.type
_entity.pdbx_description
1 polymer ?
#
loop_
_entity_poly.entity_id
_entity_poly.type
_entity_poly.pdbx_seq_one_letter_code
_entity_poly.pdbx_strand_id
1 'polypeptide(L)'
;MDTAVTRAMEKGLVAAAPALSYSNADWRALEPMLAREFGLRSMMRTVEVGAFGSEAVWLFVQEGTGSVSTLTVAVCGGHFDAVRAMSEHLGAYLPELDDVFVRPSPADAKGQLNLEAGNISVWVRGDTFFVLDIDYAAPGLRARDISKAVDDFVVLSAVRSPIHAIAPAIARAPMRIGPVAVGSEFTIRAQVSDVGFMGSFCVDCNPLQLSKDVATKTFKFRAQRAGEEVVILYFGHTTTTRTVSAKVVVIIV
;
A
#
# COMPACT_ATOMS: atom_id res chain seq x y z
N MET A 1 -2.94 9.68 -20.50
CA MET A 1 -1.70 9.05 -20.01
C MET A 1 -0.55 9.69 -20.77
N ASP A 2 0.49 10.15 -20.08
CA ASP A 2 1.67 10.72 -20.73
C ASP A 2 2.39 9.63 -21.54
N THR A 3 2.79 9.96 -22.77
CA THR A 3 3.52 9.06 -23.67
C THR A 3 4.81 8.51 -23.06
N ALA A 4 5.50 9.26 -22.20
CA ALA A 4 6.74 8.79 -21.56
C ALA A 4 6.47 7.75 -20.46
N VAL A 5 5.43 7.92 -19.65
CA VAL A 5 5.03 6.93 -18.64
C VAL A 5 4.62 5.62 -19.32
N THR A 6 3.82 5.70 -20.39
CA THR A 6 3.41 4.49 -21.13
C THR A 6 4.62 3.72 -21.68
N ARG A 7 5.59 4.41 -22.29
CA ARG A 7 6.82 3.76 -22.78
C ARG A 7 7.65 3.13 -21.65
N ALA A 8 7.80 3.81 -20.52
CA ALA A 8 8.50 3.25 -19.36
C ALA A 8 7.81 1.98 -18.84
N MET A 9 6.48 2.00 -18.73
CA MET A 9 5.68 0.84 -18.30
C MET A 9 5.84 -0.34 -19.28
N GLU A 10 5.82 -0.08 -20.59
CA GLU A 10 6.06 -1.11 -21.61
C GLU A 10 7.49 -1.68 -21.53
N LYS A 11 8.49 -0.82 -21.33
CA LYS A 11 9.90 -1.21 -21.13
C LYS A 11 10.09 -2.12 -19.92
N GLY A 12 9.33 -1.89 -18.85
CA GLY A 12 9.41 -2.63 -17.59
C GLY A 12 8.75 -4.01 -17.60
N LEU A 13 8.05 -4.41 -18.66
CA LEU A 13 7.35 -5.70 -18.73
C LEU A 13 8.31 -6.89 -18.59
N VAL A 14 8.01 -7.78 -17.64
CA VAL A 14 8.78 -9.00 -17.39
C VAL A 14 8.10 -10.19 -18.06
N ALA A 15 8.83 -10.83 -18.98
CA ALA A 15 8.32 -12.00 -19.69
C ALA A 15 8.18 -13.21 -18.75
N ALA A 16 7.10 -13.99 -18.91
CA ALA A 16 6.83 -15.22 -18.15
C ALA A 16 6.82 -15.05 -16.61
N ALA A 17 6.46 -13.86 -16.12
CA ALA A 17 6.29 -13.63 -14.70
C ALA A 17 5.25 -14.59 -14.10
N PRO A 18 5.48 -15.17 -12.90
CA PRO A 18 4.51 -16.04 -12.25
C PRO A 18 3.15 -15.35 -12.10
N ALA A 19 2.07 -16.04 -12.45
CA ALA A 19 0.71 -15.54 -12.36
C ALA A 19 0.24 -15.49 -10.88
N LEU A 20 0.69 -14.47 -10.16
CA LEU A 20 0.29 -14.20 -8.80
C LEU A 20 -0.78 -13.09 -8.82
N SER A 21 -1.98 -13.40 -8.33
CA SER A 21 -3.06 -12.41 -8.26
C SER A 21 -2.97 -11.56 -7.01
N TYR A 22 -2.52 -12.15 -5.88
CA TYR A 22 -2.50 -11.50 -4.57
C TYR A 22 -1.25 -11.83 -3.77
N SER A 23 -0.63 -10.83 -3.13
CA SER A 23 0.39 -11.08 -2.12
C SER A 23 -0.28 -11.41 -0.78
N ASN A 24 -0.17 -12.66 -0.33
CA ASN A 24 -0.56 -13.05 1.03
C ASN A 24 0.64 -12.94 2.01
N ALA A 25 1.55 -12.01 1.72
CA ALA A 25 2.75 -11.80 2.51
C ALA A 25 2.38 -11.31 3.92
N ASP A 26 2.94 -11.96 4.96
CA ASP A 26 2.85 -11.44 6.32
C ASP A 26 3.94 -10.39 6.52
N TRP A 27 3.62 -9.12 6.27
CA TRP A 27 4.57 -8.02 6.31
C TRP A 27 5.26 -7.83 7.66
N ARG A 28 4.76 -8.43 8.74
CA ARG A 28 5.45 -8.45 10.05
C ARG A 28 6.73 -9.28 10.02
N ALA A 29 6.84 -10.23 9.09
CA ALA A 29 8.02 -11.05 8.90
C ALA A 29 9.10 -10.37 8.04
N LEU A 30 8.80 -9.19 7.46
CA LEU A 30 9.75 -8.46 6.63
C LEU A 30 10.93 -7.95 7.45
N GLU A 31 10.69 -7.30 8.59
CA GLU A 31 11.74 -6.73 9.42
C GLU A 31 12.75 -7.78 9.94
N PRO A 32 12.31 -8.91 10.54
CA PRO A 32 13.24 -9.95 10.98
C PRO A 32 14.01 -10.59 9.82
N MET A 33 13.39 -10.66 8.63
CA MET A 33 14.05 -11.17 7.43
C MET A 33 15.19 -10.24 6.99
N LEU A 34 14.92 -8.94 6.88
CA LEU A 34 15.92 -7.95 6.47
C LEU A 34 17.05 -7.82 7.49
N ALA A 35 16.73 -7.88 8.78
CA ALA A 35 17.73 -7.90 9.84
C ALA A 35 18.64 -9.14 9.75
N ARG A 36 18.08 -10.33 9.50
CA ARG A 36 18.85 -11.57 9.38
C ARG A 36 19.72 -11.62 8.13
N GLU A 37 19.19 -11.17 7.00
CA GLU A 37 19.84 -11.33 5.69
C GLU A 37 20.84 -10.22 5.38
N PHE A 38 20.57 -9.00 5.86
CA PHE A 38 21.36 -7.81 5.52
C PHE A 38 21.93 -7.09 6.75
N GLY A 39 21.64 -7.55 7.97
CA GLY A 39 22.07 -6.85 9.20
C GLY A 39 21.42 -5.47 9.38
N LEU A 40 20.28 -5.23 8.73
CA LEU A 40 19.60 -3.94 8.76
C LEU A 40 18.72 -3.80 9.99
N ARG A 41 18.78 -2.65 10.66
CA ARG A 41 17.70 -2.24 11.58
C ARG A 41 16.59 -1.62 10.76
N SER A 42 15.45 -2.28 10.72
CA SER A 42 14.26 -1.78 10.04
C SER A 42 13.19 -1.38 11.03
N MET A 43 12.42 -0.34 10.71
CA MET A 43 11.18 -0.03 11.41
C MET A 43 10.06 0.31 10.42
N MET A 44 8.91 -0.33 10.57
CA MET A 44 7.67 0.05 9.91
C MET A 44 7.21 1.36 10.53
N ARG A 45 7.12 2.41 9.71
CA ARG A 45 6.77 3.74 10.20
C ARG A 45 5.28 3.99 10.18
N THR A 46 4.63 3.65 9.08
CA THR A 46 3.25 4.06 8.86
C THR A 46 2.55 3.06 7.97
N VAL A 47 1.29 2.77 8.29
CA VAL A 47 0.35 2.11 7.40
C VAL A 47 -0.85 3.02 7.23
N GLU A 48 -1.01 3.55 6.03
CA GLU A 48 -2.19 4.33 5.65
C GLU A 48 -3.16 3.43 4.88
N VAL A 49 -4.46 3.64 5.11
CA VAL A 49 -5.51 2.84 4.48
C VAL A 49 -6.51 3.79 3.84
N GLY A 50 -6.80 3.59 2.55
CA GLY A 50 -7.64 4.47 1.76
C GLY A 50 -8.28 3.81 0.56
N ALA A 51 -8.72 4.64 -0.38
CA ALA A 51 -9.53 4.24 -1.53
C ALA A 51 -8.84 3.24 -2.48
N PHE A 52 -7.52 3.33 -2.61
CA PHE A 52 -6.74 2.53 -3.55
C PHE A 52 -6.07 1.32 -2.89
N GLY A 53 -6.30 1.11 -1.60
CA GLY A 53 -5.69 0.04 -0.82
C GLY A 53 -5.01 0.57 0.44
N SER A 54 -3.93 -0.10 0.81
CA SER A 54 -3.08 0.30 1.93
C SER A 54 -1.66 0.58 1.47
N GLU A 55 -1.05 1.61 2.00
CA GLU A 55 0.37 1.90 1.81
C GLU A 55 1.10 1.70 3.13
N ALA A 56 2.18 0.92 3.11
CA ALA A 56 3.03 0.70 4.26
C ALA A 56 4.48 1.12 3.92
N VAL A 57 5.12 1.85 4.83
CA VAL A 57 6.49 2.36 4.64
C VAL A 57 7.40 1.80 5.71
N TRP A 58 8.51 1.19 5.27
CA TRP A 58 9.63 0.77 6.11
C TRP A 58 10.82 1.69 5.91
N LEU A 59 11.45 2.06 7.01
CA LEU A 59 12.77 2.70 6.99
C LEU A 59 13.82 1.67 7.41
N PHE A 60 14.91 1.62 6.67
CA PHE A 60 16.08 0.80 6.96
C PHE A 60 17.22 1.70 7.36
N VAL A 61 17.80 1.47 8.52
CA VAL A 61 19.00 2.15 8.99
C VAL A 61 20.15 1.16 8.96
N GLN A 62 21.18 1.47 8.18
CA GLN A 62 22.41 0.71 8.20
C GLN A 62 23.23 1.08 9.44
N GLU A 63 23.56 0.08 10.26
CA GLU A 63 24.45 0.29 11.40
C GLU A 63 25.84 0.73 10.93
N GLY A 64 26.41 1.73 11.60
CA GLY A 64 27.76 2.25 11.33
C GLY A 64 27.81 3.43 10.36
N THR A 65 26.91 3.50 9.37
CA THR A 65 26.85 4.66 8.44
C THR A 65 25.74 5.64 8.77
N GLY A 66 24.66 5.17 9.38
CA GLY A 66 23.48 6.00 9.66
C GLY A 66 22.65 6.34 8.43
N SER A 67 22.98 5.77 7.27
CA SER A 67 22.23 5.90 6.03
C SER A 67 20.82 5.34 6.18
N VAL A 68 19.84 6.04 5.60
CA VAL A 68 18.42 5.69 5.70
C VAL A 68 17.89 5.34 4.32
N SER A 69 17.45 4.10 4.15
CA SER A 69 16.79 3.63 2.92
C SER A 69 15.31 3.38 3.20
N THR A 70 14.49 3.40 2.15
CA THR A 70 13.03 3.28 2.29
C THR A 70 12.46 2.19 1.40
N LEU A 71 11.53 1.39 1.92
CA LEU A 71 10.65 0.54 1.12
C LEU A 71 9.21 0.98 1.35
N THR A 72 8.55 1.39 0.29
CA THR A 72 7.11 1.61 0.24
C THR A 72 6.45 0.41 -0.43
N VAL A 73 5.41 -0.12 0.21
CA VAL A 73 4.59 -1.23 -0.28
C VAL A 73 3.14 -0.77 -0.32
N ALA A 74 2.58 -0.65 -1.52
CA ALA A 74 1.18 -0.35 -1.75
C ALA A 74 0.44 -1.66 -2.12
N VAL A 75 -0.39 -2.17 -1.21
CA VAL A 75 -1.26 -3.33 -1.45
C VAL A 75 -2.61 -2.83 -1.94
N CYS A 76 -2.87 -3.00 -3.22
CA CYS A 76 -4.01 -2.45 -3.93
C CYS A 76 -5.21 -3.43 -4.00
N GLY A 77 -6.33 -2.96 -4.55
CA GLY A 77 -7.53 -3.80 -4.76
C GLY A 77 -7.32 -4.97 -5.72
N GLY A 78 -6.36 -4.83 -6.64
CA GLY A 78 -5.97 -5.85 -7.61
C GLY A 78 -4.80 -5.40 -8.48
N HIS A 79 -4.41 -6.26 -9.43
CA HIS A 79 -3.25 -6.02 -10.28
C HIS A 79 -3.33 -4.72 -11.08
N PHE A 80 -4.47 -4.44 -11.71
CA PHE A 80 -4.66 -3.21 -12.48
C PHE A 80 -4.45 -1.95 -11.62
N ASP A 81 -4.90 -1.95 -10.37
CA ASP A 81 -4.69 -0.83 -9.46
C ASP A 81 -3.22 -0.68 -9.04
N ALA A 82 -2.49 -1.79 -8.87
CA ALA A 82 -1.05 -1.75 -8.61
C ALA A 82 -0.26 -1.20 -9.81
N VAL A 83 -0.64 -1.60 -11.03
CA VAL A 83 -0.08 -1.04 -12.28
C VAL A 83 -0.37 0.46 -12.37
N ARG A 84 -1.59 0.89 -12.02
CA ARG A 84 -1.95 2.30 -11.97
C ARG A 84 -1.13 3.06 -10.93
N ALA A 85 -0.94 2.51 -9.72
CA ALA A 85 -0.11 3.12 -8.69
C ALA A 85 1.35 3.30 -9.16
N MET A 86 1.91 2.30 -9.84
CA MET A 86 3.24 2.44 -10.47
C MET A 86 3.25 3.54 -11.53
N SER A 87 2.24 3.59 -12.39
CA SER A 87 2.11 4.64 -13.41
C SER A 87 2.01 6.04 -12.82
N GLU A 88 1.26 6.21 -11.72
CA GLU A 88 1.12 7.48 -11.01
C GLU A 88 2.45 7.88 -10.34
N HIS A 89 3.16 6.93 -9.72
CA HIS A 89 4.49 7.15 -9.15
C HIS A 89 5.50 7.61 -10.21
N LEU A 90 5.56 6.93 -11.35
CA LEU A 90 6.44 7.31 -12.47
C LEU A 90 6.09 8.69 -13.03
N GLY A 91 4.81 9.08 -13.02
CA GLY A 91 4.36 10.41 -13.46
C GLY A 91 5.03 11.57 -12.71
N ALA A 92 5.58 11.34 -11.52
CA ALA A 92 6.32 12.36 -10.76
C ALA A 92 7.73 12.66 -11.34
N TYR A 93 8.26 11.83 -12.26
CA TYR A 93 9.62 11.93 -12.81
C TYR A 93 9.66 12.44 -14.26
N LEU A 94 8.57 12.98 -14.78
CA LEU A 94 8.49 13.50 -16.15
C LEU A 94 9.28 14.81 -16.29
N PRO A 95 10.00 15.05 -17.42
CA PRO A 95 10.05 14.28 -18.67
C PRO A 95 11.26 13.32 -18.84
N GLU A 96 12.06 13.04 -17.80
CA GLU A 96 13.33 12.30 -17.90
C GLU A 96 13.22 10.78 -17.68
N LEU A 97 12.00 10.25 -17.58
CA LEU A 97 11.72 8.84 -17.26
C LEU A 97 12.46 7.82 -18.12
N ASP A 98 12.51 8.01 -19.44
CA ASP A 98 13.06 7.02 -20.38
C ASP A 98 14.58 6.87 -20.23
N ASP A 99 15.26 7.95 -19.82
CA ASP A 99 16.71 8.02 -19.62
C ASP A 99 17.11 7.58 -18.20
N VAL A 100 16.23 7.83 -17.21
CA VAL A 100 16.48 7.54 -15.80
C VAL A 100 16.16 6.09 -15.45
N PHE A 101 15.00 5.59 -15.88
CA PHE A 101 14.55 4.25 -15.55
C PHE A 101 14.89 3.25 -16.66
N VAL A 102 15.64 2.23 -16.31
CA VAL A 102 16.01 1.12 -17.18
C VAL A 102 15.33 -0.16 -16.75
N ARG A 103 15.19 -1.10 -17.69
CA ARG A 103 14.77 -2.46 -17.36
C ARG A 103 15.97 -3.18 -16.71
N PRO A 104 15.79 -3.92 -15.60
CA PRO A 104 16.86 -4.74 -15.04
C PRO A 104 17.26 -5.86 -16.01
N SER A 105 18.41 -6.50 -15.74
CA SER A 105 18.80 -7.70 -16.45
C SER A 105 17.74 -8.81 -16.29
N PRO A 106 17.57 -9.74 -17.24
CA PRO A 106 16.59 -10.83 -17.09
C PRO A 106 16.78 -11.68 -15.83
N ALA A 107 18.01 -11.79 -15.32
CA ALA A 107 18.32 -12.54 -14.10
C ALA A 107 17.87 -11.80 -12.81
N ASP A 108 17.73 -10.47 -12.88
CA ASP A 108 17.39 -9.59 -11.76
C ASP A 108 15.93 -9.08 -11.83
N ALA A 109 15.22 -9.41 -12.92
CA ALA A 109 13.84 -8.99 -13.15
C ALA A 109 12.89 -9.62 -12.13
N LYS A 110 12.01 -8.78 -11.57
CA LYS A 110 11.08 -9.13 -10.48
C LYS A 110 9.65 -8.82 -10.91
N GLY A 111 8.68 -9.48 -10.29
CA GLY A 111 7.26 -9.22 -10.53
C GLY A 111 6.82 -9.37 -11.99
N GLN A 112 5.68 -8.76 -12.32
CA GLN A 112 5.14 -8.64 -13.68
C GLN A 112 5.67 -7.40 -14.43
N LEU A 113 6.03 -6.36 -13.67
CA LEU A 113 6.63 -5.11 -14.16
C LEU A 113 7.78 -4.74 -13.24
N ASN A 114 8.92 -4.33 -13.78
CA ASN A 114 10.06 -3.84 -13.02
C ASN A 114 10.86 -2.79 -13.79
N LEU A 115 11.23 -1.72 -13.10
CA LEU A 115 12.19 -0.72 -13.56
C LEU A 115 13.17 -0.36 -12.43
N GLU A 116 14.39 0.00 -12.80
CA GLU A 116 15.44 0.46 -11.89
C GLU A 116 16.03 1.80 -12.36
N ALA A 117 16.35 2.70 -11.44
CA ALA A 117 16.97 4.00 -11.69
C ALA A 117 18.01 4.30 -10.60
N GLY A 118 19.29 4.01 -10.88
CA GLY A 118 20.35 4.12 -9.89
C GLY A 118 20.08 3.23 -8.67
N ASN A 119 19.74 3.83 -7.53
CA ASN A 119 19.41 3.12 -6.29
C ASN A 119 17.91 2.92 -6.06
N ILE A 120 17.07 3.34 -7.01
CA ILE A 120 15.63 3.18 -6.95
C ILE A 120 15.26 1.90 -7.72
N SER A 121 14.44 1.04 -7.13
CA SER A 121 13.81 -0.11 -7.78
C SER A 121 12.31 -0.01 -7.57
N VAL A 122 11.55 -0.03 -8.67
CA VAL A 122 10.09 -0.03 -8.64
C VAL A 122 9.56 -1.26 -9.36
N TRP A 123 8.59 -1.95 -8.77
CA TRP A 123 8.02 -3.14 -9.39
C TRP A 123 6.60 -3.43 -8.94
N VAL A 124 5.88 -4.19 -9.76
CA VAL A 124 4.53 -4.69 -9.44
C VAL A 124 4.59 -6.20 -9.35
N ARG A 125 4.10 -6.74 -8.23
CA ARG A 125 3.85 -8.17 -8.06
C ARG A 125 2.40 -8.42 -7.62
N GLY A 126 1.61 -8.99 -8.53
CA GLY A 126 0.17 -9.22 -8.30
C GLY A 126 -0.55 -7.91 -8.03
N ASP A 127 -1.22 -7.82 -6.88
CA ASP A 127 -1.92 -6.62 -6.41
C ASP A 127 -1.05 -5.64 -5.62
N THR A 128 0.26 -5.86 -5.57
CA THR A 128 1.17 -5.04 -4.78
C THR A 128 2.13 -4.27 -5.66
N PHE A 129 2.24 -2.97 -5.42
CA PHE A 129 3.26 -2.08 -5.98
C PHE A 129 4.34 -1.79 -4.94
N PHE A 130 5.58 -1.78 -5.37
CA PHE A 130 6.75 -1.60 -4.53
C PHE A 130 7.62 -0.45 -5.03
N VAL A 131 8.13 0.34 -4.09
CA VAL A 131 9.18 1.35 -4.32
C VAL A 131 10.27 1.12 -3.29
N LEU A 132 11.45 0.74 -3.74
CA LEU A 132 12.66 0.68 -2.92
C LEU A 132 13.57 1.82 -3.33
N ASP A 133 14.00 2.63 -2.36
CA ASP A 133 14.98 3.70 -2.55
C ASP A 133 16.11 3.50 -1.53
N ILE A 134 17.34 3.33 -2.03
CA ILE A 134 18.53 3.11 -1.22
C ILE A 134 19.44 4.34 -1.23
N ASP A 135 19.85 4.76 -0.05
CA ASP A 135 20.82 5.83 0.11
C ASP A 135 22.21 5.42 -0.42
N TYR A 136 22.81 6.27 -1.27
CA TYR A 136 24.15 6.07 -1.87
C TYR A 136 25.27 5.95 -0.82
N ALA A 137 25.05 6.43 0.41
CA ALA A 137 26.02 6.32 1.49
C ALA A 137 26.05 4.93 2.17
N ALA A 138 25.32 3.94 1.65
CA ALA A 138 25.23 2.57 2.16
C ALA A 138 26.21 1.59 1.44
N PRO A 139 27.52 1.53 1.79
CA PRO A 139 28.46 0.61 1.16
C PRO A 139 28.06 -0.85 1.39
N GLY A 140 28.07 -1.63 0.31
CA GLY A 140 27.78 -3.07 0.32
C GLY A 140 26.29 -3.43 0.20
N LEU A 141 25.38 -2.46 0.29
CA LEU A 141 23.95 -2.67 0.12
C LEU A 141 23.54 -2.28 -1.31
N ARG A 142 23.06 -3.23 -2.12
CA ARG A 142 22.58 -2.92 -3.47
C ARG A 142 21.05 -3.01 -3.52
N ALA A 143 20.40 -2.04 -4.16
CA ALA A 143 18.94 -2.01 -4.34
C ALA A 143 18.41 -3.31 -4.94
N ARG A 144 19.15 -3.88 -5.88
CA ARG A 144 18.81 -5.17 -6.49
C ARG A 144 18.76 -6.35 -5.50
N ASP A 145 19.62 -6.38 -4.49
CA ASP A 145 19.75 -7.52 -3.56
C ASP A 145 18.57 -7.50 -2.58
N ILE A 146 18.24 -6.33 -2.03
CA ILE A 146 17.07 -6.14 -1.15
C ILE A 146 15.77 -6.35 -1.91
N SER A 147 15.61 -5.70 -3.06
CA SER A 147 14.39 -5.86 -3.86
C SER A 147 14.17 -7.32 -4.26
N LYS A 148 15.24 -8.08 -4.53
CA LYS A 148 15.16 -9.53 -4.78
C LYS A 148 14.70 -10.30 -3.54
N ALA A 149 15.27 -10.05 -2.37
CA ALA A 149 14.83 -10.72 -1.14
C ALA A 149 13.37 -10.43 -0.80
N VAL A 150 12.92 -9.18 -1.00
CA VAL A 150 11.51 -8.79 -0.83
C VAL A 150 10.61 -9.53 -1.83
N ASP A 151 11.03 -9.60 -3.10
CA ASP A 151 10.28 -10.29 -4.15
C ASP A 151 10.15 -11.80 -3.87
N ASP A 152 11.25 -12.45 -3.49
CA ASP A 152 11.30 -13.87 -3.13
C ASP A 152 10.41 -14.14 -1.89
N PHE A 153 10.44 -13.25 -0.89
CA PHE A 153 9.57 -13.31 0.29
C PHE A 153 8.08 -13.28 -0.08
N VAL A 154 7.69 -12.42 -1.02
CA VAL A 154 6.30 -12.33 -1.51
C VAL A 154 5.89 -13.61 -2.24
N VAL A 155 6.76 -14.12 -3.12
CA VAL A 155 6.50 -15.37 -3.86
C VAL A 155 6.33 -16.54 -2.90
N LEU A 156 7.26 -16.72 -1.95
CA LEU A 156 7.20 -17.81 -0.97
C LEU A 156 5.93 -17.74 -0.11
N SER A 157 5.48 -16.52 0.22
CA SER A 157 4.24 -16.32 1.00
C SER A 157 3.00 -16.69 0.21
N ALA A 158 2.94 -16.37 -1.08
CA ALA A 158 1.80 -16.69 -1.94
C ALA A 158 1.64 -18.19 -2.18
N VAL A 159 2.74 -18.96 -2.27
CA VAL A 159 2.69 -20.43 -2.42
C VAL A 159 1.94 -21.10 -1.26
N ARG A 160 1.95 -20.50 -0.06
CA ARG A 160 1.26 -21.05 1.13
C ARG A 160 -0.25 -20.85 1.11
N SER A 161 -0.77 -19.92 0.30
CA SER A 161 -2.21 -19.71 0.11
C SER A 161 -2.48 -19.04 -1.25
N PRO A 162 -2.38 -19.78 -2.38
CA PRO A 162 -2.38 -19.16 -3.70
C PRO A 162 -3.78 -18.73 -4.19
N ILE A 163 -4.85 -19.21 -3.54
CA ILE A 163 -6.23 -19.09 -4.05
C ILE A 163 -7.04 -18.03 -3.29
N HIS A 164 -6.78 -17.84 -1.99
CA HIS A 164 -7.59 -16.97 -1.14
C HIS A 164 -6.77 -15.82 -0.59
N ALA A 165 -7.19 -14.60 -0.92
CA ALA A 165 -6.65 -13.41 -0.31
C ALA A 165 -7.04 -13.34 1.17
N ILE A 166 -6.06 -13.12 2.04
CA ILE A 166 -6.30 -12.87 3.46
C ILE A 166 -6.60 -11.38 3.63
N ALA A 167 -7.86 -11.07 3.95
CA ALA A 167 -8.39 -9.71 4.09
C ALA A 167 -9.32 -9.64 5.32
N PRO A 168 -9.62 -8.43 5.83
CA PRO A 168 -10.63 -8.27 6.87
C PRO A 168 -12.02 -8.65 6.35
N ALA A 169 -12.88 -9.18 7.23
CA ALA A 169 -14.25 -9.55 6.88
C ALA A 169 -15.26 -8.60 7.55
N ILE A 170 -16.05 -7.90 6.72
CA ILE A 170 -17.11 -7.00 7.21
C ILE A 170 -18.38 -7.82 7.45
N ALA A 171 -18.69 -8.09 8.71
CA ALA A 171 -19.94 -8.75 9.09
C ALA A 171 -21.12 -7.77 9.06
N ARG A 172 -20.90 -6.53 9.51
CA ARG A 172 -21.94 -5.49 9.53
C ARG A 172 -21.33 -4.10 9.52
N ALA A 173 -21.90 -3.19 8.73
CA ALA A 173 -21.69 -1.75 8.85
C ALA A 173 -23.05 -1.04 8.66
N PRO A 174 -23.31 0.09 9.34
CA PRO A 174 -24.50 0.88 9.07
C PRO A 174 -24.52 1.30 7.61
N MET A 175 -25.61 1.09 6.89
CA MET A 175 -25.75 1.61 5.52
C MET A 175 -26.14 3.08 5.53
N ARG A 176 -26.82 3.54 6.60
CA ARG A 176 -27.32 4.90 6.73
C ARG A 176 -27.29 5.37 8.20
N ILE A 177 -26.96 6.64 8.41
CA ILE A 177 -27.01 7.34 9.71
C ILE A 177 -27.73 8.68 9.52
N GLY A 178 -28.55 9.05 10.50
CA GLY A 178 -29.19 10.35 10.59
C GLY A 178 -30.69 10.30 10.87
N PRO A 179 -31.32 11.47 11.02
CA PRO A 179 -30.74 12.80 10.84
C PRO A 179 -29.72 13.18 11.94
N VAL A 180 -28.65 13.88 11.56
CA VAL A 180 -27.60 14.40 12.45
C VAL A 180 -27.60 15.92 12.36
N ALA A 181 -27.68 16.64 13.48
CA ALA A 181 -27.68 18.10 13.45
C ALA A 181 -26.31 18.68 13.05
N VAL A 182 -26.28 19.76 12.27
CA VAL A 182 -25.04 20.53 12.03
C VAL A 182 -24.37 20.92 13.36
N GLY A 183 -23.05 20.73 13.44
CA GLY A 183 -22.24 20.98 14.63
C GLY A 183 -22.21 19.81 15.63
N SER A 184 -23.13 18.84 15.52
CA SER A 184 -23.18 17.69 16.43
C SER A 184 -22.16 16.60 16.06
N GLU A 185 -21.78 15.82 17.06
CA GLU A 185 -20.91 14.66 16.88
C GLU A 185 -21.73 13.40 16.68
N PHE A 186 -21.25 12.51 15.82
CA PHE A 186 -21.85 11.21 15.59
C PHE A 186 -20.78 10.14 15.42
N THR A 187 -21.20 8.89 15.58
CA THR A 187 -20.30 7.74 15.62
C THR A 187 -20.77 6.66 14.66
N ILE A 188 -19.84 6.14 13.87
CA ILE A 188 -20.06 4.99 13.00
C ILE A 188 -19.30 3.80 13.59
N ARG A 189 -20.00 2.72 13.90
CA ARG A 189 -19.41 1.47 14.40
C ARG A 189 -19.64 0.35 13.40
N ALA A 190 -18.56 -0.32 12.98
CA ALA A 190 -18.63 -1.49 12.13
C ALA A 190 -18.29 -2.76 12.93
N GLN A 191 -18.80 -3.90 12.48
CA GLN A 191 -18.41 -5.23 12.93
C GLN A 191 -17.53 -5.83 11.84
N VAL A 192 -16.21 -5.77 12.05
CA VAL A 192 -15.20 -6.25 11.10
C VAL A 192 -14.15 -7.06 11.84
N SER A 193 -13.82 -8.26 11.35
CA SER A 193 -12.76 -9.12 11.91
C SER A 193 -11.40 -8.82 11.28
N ASP A 194 -10.32 -9.20 11.96
CA ASP A 194 -8.95 -9.22 11.43
C ASP A 194 -8.39 -7.85 10.96
N VAL A 195 -8.93 -6.78 11.52
CA VAL A 195 -8.50 -5.40 11.21
C VAL A 195 -7.36 -4.97 12.11
N GLY A 196 -6.22 -4.60 11.51
CA GLY A 196 -5.11 -3.91 12.18
C GLY A 196 -5.11 -2.40 11.94
N PHE A 197 -5.67 -1.95 10.81
CA PHE A 197 -5.58 -0.55 10.38
C PHE A 197 -6.94 -0.04 9.91
N MET A 198 -7.23 1.23 10.11
CA MET A 198 -8.51 1.84 9.74
C MET A 198 -8.30 3.21 9.09
N GLY A 199 -9.14 3.55 8.12
CA GLY A 199 -9.17 4.87 7.47
C GLY A 199 -10.60 5.25 7.13
N SER A 200 -10.84 6.51 6.81
CA SER A 200 -12.12 6.93 6.24
C SER A 200 -11.91 8.02 5.18
N PHE A 201 -12.87 8.14 4.27
CA PHE A 201 -12.93 9.19 3.28
C PHE A 201 -14.36 9.73 3.18
N CYS A 202 -14.47 11.04 3.05
CA CYS A 202 -15.73 11.75 2.86
C CYS A 202 -15.64 12.47 1.51
N VAL A 203 -16.62 12.29 0.64
CA VAL A 203 -16.58 12.80 -0.75
C VAL A 203 -16.60 14.32 -0.76
N ASP A 204 -17.54 14.93 -0.06
CA ASP A 204 -17.70 16.39 -0.02
C ASP A 204 -17.15 17.02 1.27
N CYS A 205 -16.46 16.20 2.10
CA CYS A 205 -15.88 16.60 3.39
C CYS A 205 -16.89 17.21 4.39
N ASN A 206 -18.19 16.89 4.27
CA ASN A 206 -19.19 17.46 5.17
C ASN A 206 -19.07 16.98 6.63
N PRO A 207 -18.73 15.71 6.91
CA PRO A 207 -18.34 15.29 8.24
C PRO A 207 -16.82 15.33 8.39
N LEU A 208 -16.35 16.04 9.42
CA LEU A 208 -14.95 16.04 9.83
C LEU A 208 -14.68 14.82 10.72
N GLN A 209 -13.77 13.94 10.32
CA GLN A 209 -13.34 12.84 11.19
C GLN A 209 -12.55 13.39 12.39
N LEU A 210 -13.06 13.17 13.59
CA LEU A 210 -12.43 13.59 14.85
C LEU A 210 -11.45 12.53 15.36
N SER A 211 -11.84 11.26 15.32
CA SER A 211 -11.02 10.15 15.81
C SER A 211 -11.48 8.81 15.25
N LYS A 212 -10.65 7.78 15.44
CA LYS A 212 -10.94 6.39 15.14
C LYS A 212 -10.35 5.49 16.24
N ASP A 213 -11.01 4.38 16.50
CA ASP A 213 -10.57 3.39 17.48
C ASP A 213 -10.59 1.99 16.85
N VAL A 214 -9.40 1.40 16.72
CA VAL A 214 -9.19 0.08 16.14
C VAL A 214 -9.70 -1.03 17.05
N ALA A 215 -9.65 -0.90 18.37
CA ALA A 215 -10.13 -1.95 19.27
C ALA A 215 -11.65 -2.10 19.18
N THR A 216 -12.37 -0.98 19.10
CA THR A 216 -13.84 -0.97 19.06
C THR A 216 -14.44 -0.90 17.65
N LYS A 217 -13.59 -0.73 16.62
CA LYS A 217 -13.96 -0.58 15.19
C LYS A 217 -14.91 0.60 14.98
N THR A 218 -14.54 1.73 15.58
CA THR A 218 -15.38 2.91 15.71
C THR A 218 -14.74 4.13 15.05
N PHE A 219 -15.53 4.94 14.36
CA PHE A 219 -15.14 6.22 13.78
C PHE A 219 -16.03 7.32 14.35
N LYS A 220 -15.42 8.43 14.78
CA LYS A 220 -16.13 9.58 15.34
C LYS A 220 -16.00 10.77 14.41
N PHE A 221 -17.11 11.44 14.15
CA PHE A 221 -17.20 12.57 13.23
C PHE A 221 -17.92 13.76 13.87
N ARG A 222 -17.72 14.95 13.30
CA ARG A 222 -18.54 16.14 13.54
C ARG A 222 -19.17 16.62 12.25
N ALA A 223 -20.49 16.73 12.24
CA ALA A 223 -21.24 17.27 11.12
C ALA A 223 -20.94 18.76 10.91
N GLN A 224 -20.50 19.16 9.70
CA GLN A 224 -20.15 20.56 9.40
C GLN A 224 -21.22 21.29 8.60
N ARG A 225 -21.90 20.60 7.68
CA ARG A 225 -22.85 21.21 6.73
C ARG A 225 -24.04 20.28 6.50
N ALA A 226 -25.23 20.85 6.38
CA ALA A 226 -26.44 20.12 6.05
C ALA A 226 -26.35 19.54 4.64
N GLY A 227 -26.90 18.34 4.45
CA GLY A 227 -26.82 17.60 3.20
C GLY A 227 -26.74 16.09 3.41
N GLU A 228 -26.82 15.35 2.31
CA GLU A 228 -26.52 13.92 2.28
C GLU A 228 -25.04 13.74 1.90
N GLU A 229 -24.32 12.89 2.64
CA GLU A 229 -22.91 12.57 2.40
C GLU A 229 -22.72 11.06 2.34
N VAL A 230 -21.73 10.60 1.56
CA VAL A 230 -21.25 9.21 1.61
C VAL A 230 -19.89 9.16 2.33
N VAL A 231 -19.89 8.57 3.52
CA VAL A 231 -18.66 8.23 4.24
C VAL A 231 -18.21 6.83 3.85
N ILE A 232 -17.00 6.69 3.35
CA ILE A 232 -16.38 5.40 3.04
C ILE A 232 -15.44 5.03 4.19
N LEU A 233 -15.66 3.90 4.81
CA LEU A 233 -14.81 3.32 5.85
C LEU A 233 -13.86 2.31 5.21
N TYR A 234 -12.58 2.38 5.56
CA TYR A 234 -11.58 1.42 5.11
C TYR A 234 -11.01 0.63 6.28
N PHE A 235 -10.77 -0.66 6.04
CA PHE A 235 -10.24 -1.59 7.02
C PHE A 235 -9.09 -2.38 6.39
N GLY A 236 -7.89 -2.23 6.94
CA GLY A 236 -6.68 -2.94 6.52
C GLY A 236 -6.36 -4.13 7.43
N HIS A 237 -5.97 -5.25 6.83
CA HIS A 237 -5.56 -6.45 7.56
C HIS A 237 -4.25 -6.21 8.32
N THR A 238 -4.12 -6.79 9.51
CA THR A 238 -2.95 -6.54 10.38
C THR A 238 -1.64 -7.08 9.82
N THR A 239 -1.69 -8.12 8.98
CA THR A 239 -0.48 -8.80 8.47
C THR A 239 -0.22 -8.54 6.99
N THR A 240 -1.26 -8.62 6.18
CA THR A 240 -1.19 -8.55 4.71
C THR A 240 -1.46 -7.14 4.20
N THR A 241 -1.83 -6.21 5.10
CA THR A 241 -2.27 -4.82 4.86
C THR A 241 -3.48 -4.66 3.94
N ARG A 242 -3.89 -5.72 3.23
CA ARG A 242 -5.03 -5.77 2.34
C ARG A 242 -6.27 -5.10 2.90
N THR A 243 -6.92 -4.31 2.05
CA THR A 243 -7.98 -3.40 2.45
C THR A 243 -9.35 -3.85 1.94
N VAL A 244 -10.38 -3.71 2.79
CA VAL A 244 -11.80 -3.77 2.42
C VAL A 244 -12.48 -2.47 2.82
N SER A 245 -13.64 -2.18 2.23
CA SER A 245 -14.37 -0.95 2.51
C SER A 245 -15.88 -1.14 2.70
N ALA A 246 -16.50 -0.22 3.44
CA ALA A 246 -17.95 -0.10 3.57
C ALA A 246 -18.38 1.35 3.33
N LYS A 247 -19.49 1.54 2.62
CA LYS A 247 -20.09 2.86 2.37
C LYS A 247 -21.24 3.10 3.33
N VAL A 248 -21.27 4.29 3.92
CA VAL A 248 -22.31 4.72 4.88
C VAL A 248 -22.85 6.06 4.43
N VAL A 249 -24.17 6.14 4.18
CA VAL A 249 -24.84 7.40 3.87
C VAL A 249 -25.14 8.14 5.17
N VAL A 250 -24.80 9.42 5.27
CA VAL A 250 -25.07 10.26 6.44
C VAL A 250 -25.99 11.40 6.02
N ILE A 251 -27.12 11.57 6.71
CA ILE A 251 -28.00 12.73 6.54
C ILE A 251 -27.69 13.75 7.62
N ILE A 252 -27.22 14.93 7.22
CA ILE A 252 -26.99 16.07 8.11
C ILE A 252 -28.10 17.11 7.89
N VAL A 253 -28.70 17.59 8.98
CA VAL A 253 -29.81 18.57 9.00
C VAL A 253 -29.49 19.80 9.82
#